data_AF-A0A4W3IRZ3-F1
#
_entry.id   AF-A0A4W3IRZ3-F1
#
_cell.length_a   1.000
_cell.length_b   1.000
_cell.length_c   1.000
_cell.angle_alpha   90.00
_cell.angle_beta   90.00
_cell.angle_gamma   90.00
#
_symmetry.space_group_name_H-M   'P 1'
#
loop_
_entity.id
_entity.type
_entity.pdbx_description
1 polymer ?
#
loop_
_entity_poly.entity_id
_entity_poly.type
_entity_poly.pdbx_seq_one_letter_code
_entity_poly.pdbx_strand_id
1 'polypeptide(L)'
;MERLSRREDVPRRCTVGSGPEHWGGDGQGEGREGRERGGGRESRGELKARIAEIQKDVEYRLPFTVKNITININILLPPQFPQEKPVVTVFPPVRHHLVDQHNGTLVTSPVISNFTMHSDLGKIVQSVLDEFWKNPPSLASSSTSFPYRYSSPAGMNPYPPQGYPFMPPYPTPESSVPGLPDTVSGPGFNSRPAAPAYGLITDLPLPVPKADSSQQAGLNGHIYKMPDVPEQFPELQELGTSQLSELSGNDDLVLEHFMGLPQLKQICTDKDDLVSYIEELAKKNLQLEPRLEAERHELLDKYDQLTQLKVAFEKKMQRQHELNESCSLSALQARLKVAAHQAEEESEVIAEEFLEGKAEIDDFLSSFMEKRTLCHCRRAKEEKLQNLMLQHGQFHTL
;
A
#
# COMPACT_ATOMS: atom_id res chain seq x y z
N MET A 1 17.88 8.68 -6.04
CA MET A 1 16.82 8.39 -5.05
C MET A 1 17.35 8.34 -3.61
N GLU A 2 18.50 7.70 -3.32
CA GLU A 2 19.11 7.67 -1.97
C GLU A 2 19.40 9.05 -1.33
N ARG A 3 19.66 10.08 -2.14
CA ARG A 3 19.91 11.45 -1.64
C ARG A 3 18.67 12.19 -1.12
N LEU A 4 17.46 11.66 -1.34
CA LEU A 4 16.22 12.21 -0.76
C LEU A 4 16.00 11.79 0.70
N SER A 5 16.73 10.77 1.18
CA SER A 5 16.56 10.24 2.54
C SER A 5 17.56 10.83 3.56
N ARG A 6 18.67 11.43 3.10
CA ARG A 6 19.74 11.96 3.97
C ARG A 6 20.07 13.40 3.64
N ARG A 7 19.36 14.35 4.23
CA ARG A 7 19.83 15.74 4.44
C ARG A 7 19.01 16.40 5.54
N GLU A 8 19.38 16.08 6.77
CA GLU A 8 19.20 16.97 7.92
C GLU A 8 20.54 17.69 8.17
N ASP A 9 20.43 18.93 8.63
CA ASP A 9 21.46 19.89 9.01
C ASP A 9 22.30 20.58 7.91
N VAL A 10 21.80 21.74 7.47
CA VAL A 10 22.62 22.93 7.19
C VAL A 10 21.90 24.15 7.80
N PRO A 11 22.43 24.79 8.87
CA PRO A 11 21.88 26.04 9.36
C PRO A 11 22.37 27.22 8.50
N ARG A 12 21.43 28.03 8.02
CA ARG A 12 21.64 29.40 7.50
C ARG A 12 20.83 30.32 8.43
N ARG A 13 21.27 31.48 8.91
CA ARG A 13 22.46 32.33 8.72
C ARG A 13 22.29 33.54 9.69
N CYS A 14 23.36 34.34 9.82
CA CYS A 14 23.38 35.78 10.08
C CYS A 14 23.75 36.27 11.49
N THR A 15 24.93 36.87 11.54
CA THR A 15 25.43 37.89 12.45
C THR A 15 24.60 39.19 12.40
N VAL A 16 24.30 39.80 13.55
CA VAL A 16 24.63 41.19 13.94
C VAL A 16 24.66 41.23 15.48
N GLY A 17 25.70 41.83 16.04
CA GLY A 17 26.02 41.77 17.47
C GLY A 17 25.45 42.90 18.33
N SER A 18 25.57 42.71 19.64
CA SER A 18 26.03 43.66 20.68
C SER A 18 25.89 42.94 22.03
N GLY A 19 26.99 42.73 22.76
CA GLY A 19 26.95 42.24 24.16
C GLY A 19 26.93 43.42 25.15
N PRO A 20 27.28 43.22 26.45
CA PRO A 20 27.38 41.97 27.23
C PRO A 20 26.65 42.08 28.61
N GLU A 21 27.00 41.18 29.56
CA GLU A 21 26.70 41.13 31.02
C GLU A 21 25.70 40.00 31.41
N HIS A 22 26.11 38.81 31.91
CA HIS A 22 26.70 38.33 33.19
C HIS A 22 25.68 37.99 34.30
N TRP A 23 25.92 36.83 34.96
CA TRP A 23 25.21 36.17 36.09
C TRP A 23 23.92 35.41 35.70
N GLY A 24 23.60 34.18 36.11
CA GLY A 24 24.06 33.28 37.18
C GLY A 24 22.81 32.65 37.83
N GLY A 25 22.82 31.33 38.12
CA GLY A 25 22.01 30.77 39.21
C GLY A 25 20.75 29.94 38.88
N ASP A 26 20.64 28.84 39.60
CA ASP A 26 19.55 27.87 39.77
C ASP A 26 18.15 28.45 40.08
N GLY A 27 17.10 27.65 39.85
CA GLY A 27 15.80 27.86 40.52
C GLY A 27 14.63 27.05 39.98
N GLN A 28 14.18 26.07 40.77
CA GLN A 28 12.86 25.43 40.69
C GLN A 28 11.72 26.44 40.93
N GLY A 29 10.53 26.17 40.39
CA GLY A 29 9.29 26.86 40.81
C GLY A 29 8.07 26.54 39.97
N GLU A 30 7.11 25.84 40.57
CA GLU A 30 5.76 25.59 40.08
C GLU A 30 4.90 26.88 40.01
N GLY A 31 3.89 26.89 39.13
CA GLY A 31 2.83 27.92 39.13
C GLY A 31 1.79 27.71 38.02
N ARG A 32 0.55 27.41 38.42
CA ARG A 32 -0.67 27.25 37.58
C ARG A 32 -1.42 28.59 37.40
N GLU A 33 -2.39 28.57 36.47
CA GLU A 33 -3.38 29.59 36.02
C GLU A 33 -2.89 30.48 34.86
N GLY A 34 -3.56 30.65 33.72
CA GLY A 34 -4.88 30.23 33.24
C GLY A 34 -5.53 31.38 32.46
N ARG A 35 -5.52 31.38 31.11
CA ARG A 35 -6.56 32.02 30.27
C ARG A 35 -6.43 31.73 28.78
N GLU A 36 -7.60 31.64 28.15
CA GLU A 36 -7.94 31.21 26.80
C GLU A 36 -7.52 32.13 25.64
N ARG A 37 -7.61 31.53 24.44
CA ARG A 37 -7.75 32.08 23.08
C ARG A 37 -6.47 32.20 22.23
N GLY A 38 -6.39 31.32 21.25
CA GLY A 38 -5.53 31.45 20.09
C GLY A 38 -5.62 30.20 19.22
N GLY A 39 -6.60 30.17 18.32
CA GLY A 39 -6.80 29.07 17.40
C GLY A 39 -5.64 28.87 16.43
N GLY A 40 -5.57 27.64 15.91
CA GLY A 40 -5.09 27.34 14.56
C GLY A 40 -3.64 27.67 14.28
N ARG A 41 -2.75 26.70 14.53
CA ARG A 41 -1.56 26.41 13.72
C ARG A 41 -1.06 25.03 14.14
N GLU A 42 -1.80 24.00 13.72
CA GLU A 42 -1.22 22.66 13.63
C GLU A 42 -0.01 22.76 12.69
N SER A 43 1.14 22.45 13.27
CA SER A 43 2.45 22.56 12.66
C SER A 43 2.47 21.74 11.37
N ARG A 44 2.69 22.43 10.25
CA ARG A 44 3.08 21.83 8.97
C ARG A 44 4.50 21.28 9.14
N GLY A 45 4.61 20.11 9.74
CA GLY A 45 5.88 19.43 10.00
C GLY A 45 5.65 17.92 10.06
N GLU A 46 6.21 17.23 9.06
CA GLU A 46 6.57 15.81 9.13
C GLU A 46 5.50 14.74 8.86
N LEU A 47 4.88 14.83 7.68
CA LEU A 47 4.62 13.61 6.91
C LEU A 47 5.64 13.53 5.78
N LYS A 48 6.89 13.16 6.11
CA LYS A 48 7.90 12.78 5.13
C LYS A 48 7.35 11.57 4.36
N ALA A 49 6.99 11.78 3.10
CA ALA A 49 6.58 10.69 2.21
C ALA A 49 7.71 9.66 2.15
N ARG A 50 7.48 8.47 2.74
CA ARG A 50 8.47 7.39 2.78
C ARG A 50 8.41 6.66 1.44
N ILE A 51 9.47 6.78 0.64
CA ILE A 51 9.63 6.02 -0.60
C ILE A 51 9.70 4.52 -0.23
N ALA A 52 8.81 3.73 -0.81
CA ALA A 52 8.85 2.28 -0.81
C ALA A 52 9.54 1.80 -2.09
N GLU A 53 10.68 1.13 -1.95
CA GLU A 53 11.36 0.46 -3.05
C GLU A 53 10.66 -0.89 -3.30
N ILE A 54 9.98 -1.02 -4.44
CA ILE A 54 9.29 -2.25 -4.81
C ILE A 54 10.27 -3.19 -5.51
N GLN A 55 11.04 -2.64 -6.45
CA GLN A 55 12.14 -3.33 -7.12
C GLN A 55 13.27 -2.34 -7.37
N LYS A 56 14.46 -2.68 -6.86
CA LYS A 56 15.66 -1.86 -7.03
C LYS A 56 15.90 -1.55 -8.50
N ASP A 57 16.17 -0.28 -8.78
CA ASP A 57 16.46 0.25 -10.12
C ASP A 57 15.34 0.05 -11.17
N VAL A 58 14.13 -0.37 -10.76
CA VAL A 58 13.00 -0.62 -11.66
C VAL A 58 11.73 0.08 -11.19
N GLU A 59 11.27 -0.16 -9.96
CA GLU A 59 9.97 0.36 -9.49
C GLU A 59 10.06 0.92 -8.07
N TYR A 60 9.61 2.16 -7.93
CA TYR A 60 9.50 2.86 -6.65
C TYR A 60 8.07 3.37 -6.47
N ARG A 61 7.57 3.28 -5.23
CA ARG A 61 6.24 3.76 -4.85
C ARG A 61 6.35 4.79 -3.74
N LEU A 62 5.66 5.90 -3.90
CA LEU A 62 5.63 6.97 -2.91
C LEU A 62 4.20 7.23 -2.44
N PRO A 63 3.76 6.62 -1.32
CA PRO A 63 2.49 6.97 -0.68
C PRO A 63 2.58 8.38 -0.09
N PHE A 64 1.57 9.19 -0.36
CA PHE A 64 1.39 10.48 0.30
C PHE A 64 -0.11 10.75 0.49
N THR A 65 -0.45 11.53 1.52
CA THR A 65 -1.84 11.87 1.84
C THR A 65 -2.03 13.37 1.71
N VAL A 66 -3.00 13.80 0.90
CA VAL A 66 -3.36 15.20 0.69
C VAL A 66 -4.87 15.35 0.83
N LYS A 67 -5.35 16.28 1.67
CA LYS A 67 -6.79 16.50 1.97
C LYS A 67 -7.58 15.19 2.23
N ASN A 68 -7.06 14.31 3.09
CA ASN A 68 -7.65 13.00 3.44
C ASN A 68 -7.74 11.98 2.28
N ILE A 69 -7.10 12.24 1.14
CA ILE A 69 -6.96 11.29 0.03
C ILE A 69 -5.53 10.76 0.05
N THR A 70 -5.37 9.44 0.18
CA THR A 70 -4.07 8.78 0.06
C THR A 70 -3.83 8.37 -1.38
N ILE A 71 -2.78 8.91 -1.98
CA ILE A 71 -2.39 8.67 -3.37
C ILE A 71 -0.96 8.10 -3.36
N ASN A 72 -0.72 7.14 -4.24
CA ASN A 72 0.59 6.58 -4.50
C ASN A 72 1.12 7.15 -5.81
N ILE A 73 2.30 7.75 -5.79
CA ILE A 73 3.07 8.01 -7.02
C ILE A 73 3.90 6.76 -7.30
N ASN A 74 3.67 6.10 -8.44
CA ASN A 74 4.47 4.98 -8.90
C ASN A 74 5.47 5.50 -9.95
N ILE A 75 6.73 5.14 -9.77
CA ILE A 75 7.84 5.54 -10.64
C ILE A 75 8.43 4.26 -11.20
N LEU A 76 8.31 4.10 -12.51
CA LEU A 76 8.90 3.00 -13.26
C LEU A 76 10.10 3.51 -14.05
N LEU A 77 11.25 2.91 -13.81
CA LEU A 77 12.48 3.15 -14.54
C LEU A 77 12.58 2.09 -15.66
N PRO A 78 12.56 2.50 -16.94
CA PRO A 78 12.72 1.56 -18.04
C PRO A 78 14.15 0.98 -18.07
N PRO A 79 14.38 -0.16 -18.75
CA PRO A 79 15.71 -0.81 -18.83
C PRO A 79 16.81 0.09 -19.41
N GLN A 80 16.45 1.06 -20.23
CA GLN A 80 17.38 2.02 -20.86
C GLN A 80 17.48 3.34 -20.08
N PHE A 81 16.95 3.43 -18.85
CA PHE A 81 17.11 4.61 -18.02
C PHE A 81 18.60 4.91 -17.74
N PRO A 82 19.08 6.16 -17.83
CA PRO A 82 18.33 7.41 -18.03
C PRO A 82 18.25 7.90 -19.50
N GLN A 83 18.61 7.07 -20.49
CA GLN A 83 18.46 7.40 -21.92
C GLN A 83 16.98 7.37 -22.33
N GLU A 84 16.21 6.43 -21.76
CA GLU A 84 14.75 6.42 -21.82
C GLU A 84 14.15 7.07 -20.56
N LYS A 85 13.13 7.91 -20.74
CA LYS A 85 12.51 8.68 -19.66
C LYS A 85 11.74 7.78 -18.69
N PRO A 86 11.68 8.12 -17.39
CA PRO A 86 10.89 7.36 -16.43
C PRO A 86 9.39 7.54 -16.69
N VAL A 87 8.62 6.51 -16.35
CA VAL A 87 7.14 6.57 -16.38
C VAL A 87 6.66 6.83 -14.96
N VAL A 88 5.90 7.91 -14.78
CA VAL A 88 5.36 8.30 -13.48
C VAL A 88 3.84 8.23 -13.53
N THR A 89 3.25 7.44 -12.66
CA THR A 89 1.79 7.27 -12.55
C THR A 89 1.30 7.53 -11.13
N VAL A 90 -0.01 7.70 -10.98
CA VAL A 90 -0.70 7.89 -9.71
C VAL A 90 -1.82 6.89 -9.54
N PHE A 91 -2.01 6.42 -8.31
CA PHE A 91 -3.11 5.53 -7.94
C PHE A 91 -3.63 5.87 -6.54
N PRO A 92 -4.95 5.94 -6.30
CA PRO A 92 -6.07 5.75 -7.24
C PRO A 92 -6.13 6.84 -8.33
N PRO A 93 -6.90 6.65 -9.42
CA PRO A 93 -7.04 7.65 -10.47
C PRO A 93 -7.57 8.99 -9.95
N VAL A 94 -6.97 10.09 -10.38
CA VAL A 94 -7.31 11.44 -9.93
C VAL A 94 -7.51 12.40 -11.10
N ARG A 95 -8.33 13.43 -10.86
CA ARG A 95 -8.43 14.61 -11.72
C ARG A 95 -7.49 15.68 -11.20
N HIS A 96 -6.48 16.01 -12.01
CA HIS A 96 -5.52 17.06 -11.75
C HIS A 96 -4.87 17.52 -13.06
N HIS A 97 -4.44 18.77 -13.17
CA HIS A 97 -3.89 19.32 -14.42
C HIS A 97 -2.55 18.68 -14.86
N LEU A 98 -1.74 18.21 -13.90
CA LEU A 98 -0.53 17.43 -14.15
C LEU A 98 -0.78 15.95 -14.47
N VAL A 99 -2.03 15.50 -14.41
CA VAL A 99 -2.39 14.11 -14.69
C VAL A 99 -3.22 14.10 -15.97
N ASP A 100 -3.07 13.07 -16.76
CA ASP A 100 -3.81 12.91 -17.98
C ASP A 100 -5.34 12.95 -17.72
N GLN A 101 -6.09 13.49 -18.68
CA GLN A 101 -7.54 13.60 -18.55
C GLN A 101 -8.27 12.30 -18.96
N HIS A 102 -7.58 11.32 -19.56
CA HIS A 102 -8.22 10.16 -20.19
C HIS A 102 -8.46 9.01 -19.19
N ASN A 103 -7.44 8.63 -18.43
CA ASN A 103 -7.48 7.59 -17.41
C ASN A 103 -7.18 8.12 -16.00
N GLY A 104 -6.64 9.33 -15.86
CA GLY A 104 -6.41 9.97 -14.56
C GLY A 104 -5.27 9.32 -13.77
N THR A 105 -4.34 8.63 -14.44
CA THR A 105 -3.26 7.88 -13.80
C THR A 105 -1.87 8.29 -14.27
N LEU A 106 -1.69 8.76 -15.50
CA LEU A 106 -0.36 9.12 -16.02
C LEU A 106 -0.04 10.58 -15.70
N VAL A 107 1.12 10.83 -15.09
CA VAL A 107 1.58 12.20 -14.84
C VAL A 107 2.17 12.79 -16.12
N THR A 108 1.50 13.78 -16.68
CA THR A 108 1.82 14.44 -17.97
C THR A 108 2.58 15.76 -17.80
N SER A 109 3.10 16.05 -16.59
CA SER A 109 3.86 17.26 -16.30
C SER A 109 4.97 17.53 -17.33
N PRO A 110 5.13 18.78 -17.83
CA PRO A 110 6.19 19.15 -18.78
C PRO A 110 7.62 18.80 -18.31
N VAL A 111 7.82 18.75 -16.99
CA VAL A 111 9.13 18.44 -16.39
C VAL A 111 9.46 16.94 -16.54
N ILE A 112 8.45 16.07 -16.60
CA ILE A 112 8.60 14.63 -16.87
C ILE A 112 8.67 14.38 -18.37
N SER A 113 7.88 15.11 -19.18
CA SER A 113 7.89 14.95 -20.64
C SER A 113 9.24 15.33 -21.25
N ASN A 114 9.91 16.34 -20.69
CA ASN A 114 11.19 16.88 -21.14
C ASN A 114 12.38 16.30 -20.34
N PHE A 115 12.23 15.10 -19.78
CA PHE A 115 13.31 14.43 -19.05
C PHE A 115 14.53 14.22 -19.95
N THR A 116 15.73 14.42 -19.38
CA THR A 116 17.02 14.15 -20.01
C THR A 116 17.91 13.39 -19.04
N MET A 117 19.01 12.78 -19.52
CA MET A 117 19.96 12.08 -18.62
C MET A 117 20.62 12.97 -17.56
N HIS A 118 20.55 14.29 -17.73
CA HIS A 118 21.07 15.27 -16.76
C HIS A 118 19.99 15.75 -15.78
N SER A 119 18.74 15.33 -15.98
CA SER A 119 17.62 15.70 -15.13
C SER A 119 17.66 14.96 -13.79
N ASP A 120 17.40 15.66 -12.69
CA ASP A 120 17.33 15.08 -11.36
C ASP A 120 15.90 14.58 -11.08
N LEU A 121 15.69 13.27 -11.23
CA LEU A 121 14.38 12.64 -11.01
C LEU A 121 13.81 12.95 -9.63
N GLY A 122 14.65 13.09 -8.60
CA GLY A 122 14.19 13.42 -7.26
C GLY A 122 13.53 14.79 -7.19
N LYS A 123 14.13 15.79 -7.86
CA LYS A 123 13.55 17.14 -7.95
C LYS A 123 12.26 17.16 -8.78
N ILE A 124 12.19 16.35 -9.82
CA ILE A 124 10.98 16.23 -10.66
C ILE A 124 9.82 15.70 -9.83
N VAL A 125 10.03 14.58 -9.12
CA VAL A 125 9.00 13.98 -8.24
C VAL A 125 8.61 14.95 -7.14
N GLN A 126 9.58 15.67 -6.56
CA GLN A 126 9.31 16.69 -5.56
C GLN A 126 8.44 17.83 -6.11
N SER A 127 8.71 18.30 -7.33
CA SER A 127 7.87 19.31 -7.99
C SER A 127 6.44 18.84 -8.21
N VAL A 128 6.23 17.54 -8.50
CA VAL A 128 4.88 16.96 -8.64
C VAL A 128 4.17 16.92 -7.29
N LEU A 129 4.86 16.50 -6.22
CA LEU A 129 4.31 16.51 -4.87
C LEU A 129 3.92 17.92 -4.45
N ASP A 130 4.83 18.89 -4.62
CA ASP A 130 4.59 20.29 -4.27
C ASP A 130 3.36 20.85 -5.00
N GLU A 131 3.18 20.50 -6.27
CA GLU A 131 2.01 20.89 -7.03
C GLU A 131 0.73 20.23 -6.51
N PHE A 132 0.75 18.94 -6.16
CA PHE A 132 -0.40 18.28 -5.52
C PHE A 132 -0.71 18.86 -4.12
N TRP A 133 0.29 19.30 -3.36
CA TRP A 133 0.05 19.99 -2.10
C TRP A 133 -0.55 21.39 -2.30
N LYS A 134 -0.12 22.11 -3.34
CA LYS A 134 -0.62 23.44 -3.69
C LYS A 134 -2.03 23.38 -4.29
N ASN A 135 -2.26 22.43 -5.19
CA ASN A 135 -3.49 22.18 -5.92
C ASN A 135 -3.94 20.73 -5.71
N PRO A 136 -4.66 20.42 -4.62
CA PRO A 136 -4.99 19.05 -4.28
C PRO A 136 -5.82 18.32 -5.34
N PRO A 137 -5.39 17.12 -5.78
CA PRO A 137 -6.14 16.29 -6.72
C PRO A 137 -7.48 15.84 -6.13
N SER A 138 -8.51 15.73 -6.96
CA SER A 138 -9.79 15.11 -6.60
C SER A 138 -9.88 13.70 -7.18
N LEU A 139 -10.44 12.73 -6.45
CA LEU A 139 -10.66 11.39 -6.98
C LEU A 139 -11.47 11.46 -8.28
N ALA A 140 -11.00 10.80 -9.33
CA ALA A 140 -11.77 10.69 -10.55
C ALA A 140 -12.96 9.75 -10.28
N SER A 141 -14.19 10.22 -10.44
CA SER A 141 -15.38 9.36 -10.47
C SER A 141 -15.27 8.42 -11.66
N SER A 142 -14.73 7.23 -11.43
CA SER A 142 -14.79 6.14 -12.40
C SER A 142 -16.14 5.46 -12.24
N SER A 143 -17.01 5.59 -13.25
CA SER A 143 -18.00 4.54 -13.54
C SER A 143 -17.27 3.21 -13.53
N THR A 144 -17.77 2.24 -12.77
CA THR A 144 -17.27 0.88 -12.65
C THR A 144 -16.88 0.30 -14.01
N SER A 145 -15.61 0.37 -14.36
CA SER A 145 -15.04 -0.31 -15.52
C SER A 145 -13.58 -0.58 -15.18
N PHE A 146 -13.29 -1.85 -14.90
CA PHE A 146 -11.95 -2.34 -14.63
C PHE A 146 -11.15 -2.35 -15.93
N PRO A 147 -10.07 -1.55 -16.10
CA PRO A 147 -9.20 -1.65 -17.25
C PRO A 147 -7.96 -2.46 -16.86
N TYR A 148 -8.15 -3.75 -16.59
CA TYR A 148 -7.08 -4.75 -16.73
C TYR A 148 -7.56 -5.79 -17.73
N ARG A 149 -7.70 -5.36 -18.99
CA ARG A 149 -7.58 -6.27 -20.13
C ARG A 149 -6.19 -6.04 -20.70
N TYR A 150 -5.39 -7.10 -20.73
CA TYR A 150 -4.19 -7.19 -21.55
C TYR A 150 -4.53 -6.70 -22.96
N SER A 151 -4.10 -5.50 -23.31
CA SER A 151 -4.02 -5.03 -24.68
C SER A 151 -2.55 -4.81 -24.99
N SER A 152 -1.94 -5.83 -25.60
CA SER A 152 -0.68 -5.66 -26.30
C SER A 152 -0.81 -4.55 -27.35
N PRO A 153 0.13 -3.60 -27.47
CA PRO A 153 0.17 -2.71 -28.61
C PRO A 153 0.48 -3.54 -29.86
N ALA A 154 -0.30 -3.32 -30.92
CA ALA A 154 -0.05 -3.90 -32.23
C ALA A 154 1.25 -3.30 -32.81
N GLY A 155 2.16 -4.18 -33.24
CA GLY A 155 3.25 -3.84 -34.15
C GLY A 155 4.62 -3.61 -33.51
N MET A 156 5.30 -4.68 -33.07
CA MET A 156 6.76 -4.79 -33.12
C MET A 156 7.16 -6.26 -33.33
N ASN A 157 8.12 -6.50 -34.22
CA ASN A 157 8.66 -7.82 -34.56
C ASN A 157 9.27 -8.54 -33.34
N PRO A 158 9.19 -9.88 -33.26
CA PRO A 158 9.72 -10.63 -32.12
C PRO A 158 11.26 -10.64 -32.14
N TYR A 159 11.88 -10.13 -31.08
CA TYR A 159 13.29 -10.41 -30.78
C TYR A 159 13.42 -11.78 -30.11
N PRO A 160 14.51 -12.52 -30.35
CA PRO A 160 14.67 -13.89 -29.87
C PRO A 160 14.91 -13.93 -28.34
N PRO A 161 14.46 -14.98 -27.64
CA PRO A 161 14.68 -15.11 -26.21
C PRO A 161 16.13 -15.52 -25.93
N GLN A 162 16.86 -14.70 -25.19
CA GLN A 162 18.09 -15.11 -24.48
C GLN A 162 17.65 -16.00 -23.30
N GLY A 163 17.79 -17.32 -23.49
CA GLY A 163 17.43 -18.31 -22.49
C GLY A 163 18.47 -18.39 -21.36
N TYR A 164 17.99 -18.44 -20.12
CA TYR A 164 18.74 -19.02 -19.01
C TYR A 164 18.61 -20.55 -19.11
N PRO A 165 19.69 -21.31 -19.34
CA PRO A 165 19.62 -22.75 -19.44
C PRO A 165 19.71 -23.31 -18.02
N PHE A 166 18.57 -23.57 -17.37
CA PHE A 166 18.38 -24.65 -16.37
C PHE A 166 17.05 -24.44 -15.67
N MET A 167 15.94 -24.89 -16.29
CA MET A 167 14.77 -25.44 -15.59
C MET A 167 13.86 -26.15 -16.61
N PRO A 168 13.44 -27.41 -16.39
CA PRO A 168 12.46 -28.07 -17.24
C PRO A 168 11.04 -27.56 -16.96
N PRO A 169 10.13 -27.51 -17.95
CA PRO A 169 8.75 -27.05 -17.76
C PRO A 169 7.88 -28.11 -17.07
N TYR A 170 7.05 -27.69 -16.12
CA TYR A 170 5.92 -28.50 -15.62
C TYR A 170 4.72 -28.40 -16.58
N PRO A 171 3.98 -29.50 -16.84
CA PRO A 171 2.75 -29.46 -17.63
C PRO A 171 1.55 -28.99 -16.79
N THR A 172 0.79 -28.03 -17.33
CA THR A 172 -0.55 -27.65 -16.84
C THR A 172 -1.63 -28.47 -17.56
N PRO A 173 -2.66 -29.01 -16.86
CA PRO A 173 -3.85 -29.56 -17.50
C PRO A 173 -4.85 -28.46 -17.88
N GLU A 174 -5.46 -28.60 -19.06
CA GLU A 174 -6.62 -27.84 -19.52
C GLU A 174 -7.93 -28.32 -18.87
N SER A 175 -8.82 -27.38 -18.53
CA SER A 175 -10.27 -27.63 -18.59
C SER A 175 -11.08 -26.34 -18.70
N SER A 176 -12.03 -26.37 -19.63
CA SER A 176 -13.16 -25.47 -19.88
C SER A 176 -14.24 -25.67 -18.79
N VAL A 177 -15.14 -24.76 -18.37
CA VAL A 177 -16.16 -23.89 -19.03
C VAL A 177 -16.65 -22.80 -17.99
N PRO A 178 -17.81 -22.10 -18.06
CA PRO A 178 -17.98 -20.63 -18.29
C PRO A 178 -18.53 -19.73 -17.12
N GLY A 179 -18.22 -18.41 -17.18
CA GLY A 179 -19.14 -17.25 -17.00
C GLY A 179 -19.79 -16.82 -15.66
N LEU A 180 -19.14 -15.87 -14.94
CA LEU A 180 -19.61 -14.65 -14.17
C LEU A 180 -20.77 -14.70 -13.12
N PRO A 181 -20.87 -13.77 -12.12
CA PRO A 181 -20.19 -12.46 -11.96
C PRO A 181 -19.51 -12.18 -10.57
N ASP A 182 -18.87 -11.00 -10.52
CA ASP A 182 -17.97 -10.40 -9.52
C ASP A 182 -18.48 -10.16 -8.09
N THR A 183 -17.53 -10.05 -7.15
CA THR A 183 -17.30 -9.01 -6.08
C THR A 183 -16.61 -9.68 -4.85
N VAL A 184 -15.54 -9.23 -4.20
CA VAL A 184 -14.93 -7.90 -3.95
C VAL A 184 -13.44 -8.03 -3.51
N SER A 185 -12.70 -6.93 -3.65
CA SER A 185 -11.26 -6.70 -3.30
C SER A 185 -11.02 -6.47 -1.79
N GLY A 186 -10.01 -7.11 -1.15
CA GLY A 186 -8.73 -6.55 -0.60
C GLY A 186 -8.82 -5.78 0.76
N PRO A 187 -7.74 -5.38 1.49
CA PRO A 187 -6.30 -5.72 1.54
C PRO A 187 -5.77 -5.97 3.01
N GLY A 188 -4.44 -5.89 3.24
CA GLY A 188 -3.73 -6.32 4.47
C GLY A 188 -3.75 -5.44 5.75
N PHE A 189 -3.19 -6.05 6.80
CA PHE A 189 -2.89 -5.65 8.20
C PHE A 189 -2.20 -4.25 8.33
N ASN A 190 -2.32 -3.42 9.37
CA ASN A 190 -2.51 -3.64 10.81
C ASN A 190 -3.21 -2.43 11.48
N SER A 191 -4.37 -2.69 12.05
CA SER A 191 -4.86 -2.11 13.31
C SER A 191 -5.96 -3.06 13.70
N ARG A 192 -5.80 -3.81 14.81
CA ARG A 192 -6.88 -4.67 15.31
C ARG A 192 -8.13 -3.79 15.42
N PRO A 193 -9.16 -3.97 14.57
CA PRO A 193 -10.45 -3.39 14.88
C PRO A 193 -10.93 -4.23 16.06
N ALA A 194 -11.34 -3.58 17.15
CA ALA A 194 -12.24 -4.27 18.06
C ALA A 194 -13.35 -4.87 17.17
N ALA A 195 -13.61 -6.17 17.32
CA ALA A 195 -14.76 -6.79 16.69
C ALA A 195 -15.95 -5.84 16.92
N PRO A 196 -16.81 -5.58 15.91
CA PRO A 196 -18.00 -4.81 16.18
C PRO A 196 -18.69 -5.58 17.31
N ALA A 197 -18.77 -4.96 18.49
CA ALA A 197 -19.67 -5.46 19.50
C ALA A 197 -20.99 -5.59 18.74
N TYR A 198 -21.63 -6.75 18.82
CA TYR A 198 -23.03 -6.87 18.46
C TYR A 198 -23.74 -5.91 19.42
N GLY A 199 -23.77 -4.63 19.05
CA GLY A 199 -24.59 -3.63 19.65
C GLY A 199 -25.98 -4.15 19.35
N LEU A 200 -26.63 -4.68 20.37
CA LEU A 200 -28.06 -4.78 20.39
C LEU A 200 -28.57 -3.47 19.80
N ILE A 201 -29.24 -3.55 18.65
CA ILE A 201 -29.84 -2.40 18.01
C ILE A 201 -31.05 -2.06 18.89
N THR A 202 -30.81 -1.41 20.03
CA THR A 202 -31.86 -1.02 20.98
C THR A 202 -32.55 0.27 20.59
N ASP A 203 -31.96 1.05 19.67
CA ASP A 203 -32.48 2.37 19.29
C ASP A 203 -32.50 2.54 17.77
N LEU A 204 -33.26 1.69 17.08
CA LEU A 204 -33.73 2.05 15.75
C LEU A 204 -34.93 2.98 15.95
N PRO A 205 -34.86 4.29 15.58
CA PRO A 205 -36.04 5.14 15.59
C PRO A 205 -37.00 4.59 14.55
N LEU A 206 -38.03 3.86 14.98
CA LEU A 206 -39.11 3.41 14.10
C LEU A 206 -39.79 4.66 13.53
N PRO A 207 -39.70 4.92 12.21
CA PRO A 207 -40.42 6.02 11.61
C PRO A 207 -41.89 5.64 11.62
N VAL A 208 -42.68 6.23 12.51
CA VAL A 208 -44.14 6.18 12.41
C VAL A 208 -44.51 7.01 11.18
N PRO A 209 -45.11 6.44 10.13
CA PRO A 209 -45.50 7.21 8.95
C PRO A 209 -46.53 8.26 9.35
N LYS A 210 -46.14 9.54 9.38
CA LYS A 210 -47.09 10.65 9.35
C LYS A 210 -47.49 10.86 7.89
N ALA A 211 -48.80 11.08 7.67
CA ALA A 211 -49.50 10.98 6.40
C ALA A 211 -48.95 11.76 5.18
N ASP A 212 -47.93 12.61 5.33
CA ASP A 212 -47.40 13.47 4.25
C ASP A 212 -45.96 13.19 3.80
N SER A 213 -45.35 12.06 4.15
CA SER A 213 -43.93 11.79 3.82
C SER A 213 -43.77 10.81 2.66
N SER A 214 -44.07 11.24 1.43
CA SER A 214 -43.90 10.46 0.20
C SER A 214 -42.44 10.24 -0.25
N GLN A 215 -41.42 10.57 0.57
CA GLN A 215 -40.00 10.52 0.18
C GLN A 215 -39.02 9.89 1.19
N GLN A 216 -39.46 9.23 2.26
CA GLN A 216 -38.52 8.45 3.08
C GLN A 216 -38.30 7.07 2.46
N ALA A 217 -37.19 6.95 1.70
CA ALA A 217 -36.67 5.67 1.27
C ALA A 217 -36.33 4.81 2.50
N GLY A 218 -37.12 3.76 2.74
CA GLY A 218 -36.79 2.75 3.75
C GLY A 218 -35.41 2.16 3.46
N LEU A 219 -34.65 1.85 4.51
CA LEU A 219 -33.40 1.11 4.38
C LEU A 219 -33.71 -0.22 3.65
N ASN A 220 -32.99 -0.49 2.56
CA ASN A 220 -33.20 -1.60 1.60
C ASN A 220 -34.31 -1.42 0.54
N GLY A 221 -34.83 -0.19 0.33
CA GLY A 221 -35.72 0.09 -0.80
C GLY A 221 -37.16 -0.42 -0.67
N HIS A 222 -37.50 -1.08 0.44
CA HIS A 222 -38.87 -1.45 0.74
C HIS A 222 -39.65 -0.22 1.24
N ILE A 223 -40.58 0.25 0.41
CA ILE A 223 -41.55 1.29 0.78
C ILE A 223 -42.88 0.58 1.01
N TYR A 224 -43.28 0.43 2.28
CA TYR A 224 -44.62 -0.04 2.60
C TYR A 224 -45.65 1.01 2.17
N LYS A 225 -46.72 0.58 1.51
CA LYS A 225 -47.84 1.43 1.11
C LYS A 225 -49.04 1.07 1.98
N MET A 226 -49.44 2.01 2.84
CA MET A 226 -50.62 1.83 3.69
C MET A 226 -51.88 1.82 2.80
N PRO A 227 -52.84 0.89 3.01
CA PRO A 227 -54.15 0.96 2.39
C PRO A 227 -54.88 2.25 2.77
N ASP A 228 -55.64 2.84 1.83
CA ASP A 228 -56.40 4.07 2.07
C ASP A 228 -57.52 3.84 3.09
N VAL A 229 -57.69 4.78 4.02
CA VAL A 229 -58.73 4.70 5.04
C VAL A 229 -60.10 4.97 4.40
N PRO A 230 -61.09 4.06 4.53
CA PRO A 230 -62.42 4.28 3.98
C PRO A 230 -63.11 5.45 4.66
N GLU A 231 -63.66 6.36 3.86
CA GLU A 231 -64.50 7.46 4.36
C GLU A 231 -65.96 7.03 4.51
N GLN A 232 -66.34 5.86 3.96
CA GLN A 232 -67.71 5.35 3.93
C GLN A 232 -67.71 3.85 4.21
N PHE A 233 -68.72 3.40 4.96
CA PHE A 233 -68.94 1.99 5.33
C PHE A 233 -70.30 1.53 4.79
N PRO A 234 -70.38 1.25 3.48
CA PRO A 234 -71.65 0.86 2.84
C PRO A 234 -72.27 -0.40 3.46
N GLU A 235 -71.46 -1.27 4.09
CA GLU A 235 -71.90 -2.48 4.79
C GLU A 235 -72.83 -2.17 5.98
N LEU A 236 -72.70 -0.99 6.59
CA LEU A 236 -73.58 -0.55 7.68
C LEU A 236 -74.97 -0.14 7.18
N GLN A 237 -75.14 0.16 5.89
CA GLN A 237 -76.45 0.49 5.29
C GLN A 237 -77.33 -0.75 5.12
N GLU A 238 -76.74 -1.95 5.15
CA GLU A 238 -77.45 -3.23 5.04
C GLU A 238 -77.98 -3.73 6.40
N LEU A 239 -77.58 -3.09 7.51
CA LEU A 239 -77.99 -3.45 8.87
C LEU A 239 -79.28 -2.73 9.29
N GLY A 240 -80.16 -3.43 10.01
CA GLY A 240 -81.39 -2.86 10.56
C GLY A 240 -81.15 -1.92 11.75
N THR A 241 -82.12 -1.06 12.08
CA THR A 241 -82.00 -0.07 13.18
C THR A 241 -81.75 -0.69 14.56
N SER A 242 -82.30 -1.88 14.83
CA SER A 242 -82.02 -2.62 16.07
C SER A 242 -80.59 -3.17 16.13
N GLN A 243 -80.08 -3.64 14.99
CA GLN A 243 -78.70 -4.16 14.87
C GLN A 243 -77.68 -3.04 14.95
N LEU A 244 -77.96 -1.88 14.35
CA LEU A 244 -77.14 -0.67 14.47
C LEU A 244 -77.12 -0.13 15.90
N SER A 245 -78.25 -0.18 16.62
CA SER A 245 -78.32 0.21 18.03
C SER A 245 -77.50 -0.72 18.91
N GLU A 246 -77.55 -2.03 18.66
CA GLU A 246 -76.77 -3.04 19.36
C GLU A 246 -75.27 -2.91 19.06
N LEU A 247 -74.92 -2.71 17.78
CA LEU A 247 -73.55 -2.44 17.34
C LEU A 247 -73.00 -1.16 18.00
N SER A 248 -73.77 -0.07 18.01
CA SER A 248 -73.34 1.19 18.63
C SER A 248 -73.21 1.13 20.16
N GLY A 249 -73.89 0.17 20.80
CA GLY A 249 -73.88 -0.02 22.25
C GLY A 249 -72.87 -1.07 22.73
N ASN A 250 -72.19 -1.77 21.81
CA ASN A 250 -71.25 -2.84 22.13
C ASN A 250 -69.95 -2.70 21.33
N ASP A 251 -68.92 -2.19 22.02
CA ASP A 251 -67.59 -1.96 21.44
C ASP A 251 -66.95 -3.23 20.86
N ASP A 252 -67.25 -4.42 21.40
CA ASP A 252 -66.71 -5.69 20.90
C ASP A 252 -67.27 -6.03 19.51
N LEU A 253 -68.56 -5.77 19.28
CA LEU A 253 -69.19 -5.98 17.97
C LEU A 253 -68.68 -4.96 16.95
N VAL A 254 -68.43 -3.72 17.39
CA VAL A 254 -67.78 -2.70 16.54
C VAL A 254 -66.39 -3.16 16.15
N LEU A 255 -65.59 -3.62 17.11
CA LEU A 255 -64.23 -4.10 16.86
C LEU A 255 -64.23 -5.30 15.90
N GLU A 256 -65.15 -6.25 16.07
CA GLU A 256 -65.32 -7.39 15.16
C GLU A 256 -65.63 -6.93 13.72
N HIS A 257 -66.54 -5.96 13.55
CA HIS A 257 -66.84 -5.38 12.25
C HIS A 257 -65.62 -4.66 11.65
N PHE A 258 -64.87 -3.91 12.46
CA PHE A 258 -63.63 -3.24 12.05
C PHE A 258 -62.55 -4.25 11.59
N MET A 259 -62.38 -5.37 12.30
CA MET A 259 -61.52 -6.48 11.88
C MET A 259 -62.00 -7.14 10.58
N GLY A 260 -63.28 -7.03 10.26
CA GLY A 260 -63.88 -7.47 9.02
C GLY A 260 -63.48 -6.65 7.79
N LEU A 261 -63.08 -5.39 7.97
CA LEU A 261 -62.78 -4.45 6.89
C LEU A 261 -61.62 -4.92 6.01
N PRO A 262 -61.73 -4.77 4.67
CA PRO A 262 -60.70 -5.23 3.75
C PRO A 262 -59.35 -4.54 3.99
N GLN A 263 -59.35 -3.26 4.41
CA GLN A 263 -58.13 -2.50 4.68
C GLN A 263 -57.38 -3.05 5.89
N LEU A 264 -58.09 -3.38 6.98
CA LEU A 264 -57.44 -3.91 8.18
C LEU A 264 -56.95 -5.34 7.97
N LYS A 265 -57.72 -6.17 7.23
CA LYS A 265 -57.26 -7.50 6.79
C LYS A 265 -56.01 -7.43 5.92
N GLN A 266 -55.94 -6.46 5.01
CA GLN A 266 -54.75 -6.23 4.19
C GLN A 266 -53.55 -5.89 5.07
N ILE A 267 -53.68 -4.93 6.01
CA ILE A 267 -52.59 -4.55 6.92
C ILE A 267 -52.09 -5.75 7.75
N CYS A 268 -53.00 -6.57 8.28
CA CYS A 268 -52.65 -7.79 9.02
C CYS A 268 -51.86 -8.77 8.15
N THR A 269 -52.31 -8.98 6.91
CA THR A 269 -51.65 -9.87 5.94
C THR A 269 -50.26 -9.33 5.57
N ASP A 270 -50.17 -8.05 5.23
CA ASP A 270 -48.90 -7.39 4.91
C ASP A 270 -47.89 -7.49 6.06
N LYS A 271 -48.37 -7.35 7.30
CA LYS A 271 -47.54 -7.48 8.51
C LYS A 271 -47.04 -8.92 8.66
N ASP A 272 -47.90 -9.92 8.50
CA ASP A 272 -47.49 -11.33 8.60
C ASP A 272 -46.50 -11.71 7.47
N ASP A 273 -46.74 -11.24 6.24
CA ASP A 273 -45.83 -11.43 5.10
C ASP A 273 -44.47 -10.78 5.36
N LEU A 274 -44.45 -9.55 5.88
CA LEU A 274 -43.22 -8.84 6.21
C LEU A 274 -42.45 -9.52 7.33
N VAL A 275 -43.13 -10.01 8.37
CA VAL A 275 -42.50 -10.78 9.44
C VAL A 275 -41.86 -12.05 8.88
N SER A 276 -42.60 -12.80 8.06
CA SER A 276 -42.10 -14.02 7.41
C SER A 276 -40.86 -13.72 6.54
N TYR A 277 -40.92 -12.64 5.75
CA TYR A 277 -39.79 -12.19 4.93
C TYR A 277 -38.55 -11.82 5.76
N ILE A 278 -38.73 -11.07 6.86
CA ILE A 278 -37.64 -10.70 7.77
C ILE A 278 -37.02 -11.95 8.40
N GLU A 279 -37.83 -12.91 8.84
CA GLU A 279 -37.35 -14.17 9.40
C GLU A 279 -36.53 -14.98 8.38
N GLU A 280 -37.02 -15.09 7.15
CA GLU A 280 -36.29 -15.78 6.08
C GLU A 280 -34.95 -15.10 5.77
N LEU A 281 -34.95 -13.77 5.73
CA LEU A 281 -33.72 -13.00 5.49
C LEU A 281 -32.73 -13.20 6.63
N ALA A 282 -33.20 -13.17 7.88
CA ALA A 282 -32.36 -13.45 9.05
C ALA A 282 -31.79 -14.87 9.02
N LYS A 283 -32.59 -15.89 8.66
CA LYS A 283 -32.15 -17.27 8.50
C LYS A 283 -31.09 -17.39 7.40
N LYS A 284 -31.29 -16.74 6.24
CA LYS A 284 -30.30 -16.71 5.15
C LYS A 284 -28.99 -16.05 5.60
N ASN A 285 -29.05 -14.94 6.33
CA ASN A 285 -27.87 -14.26 6.86
C ASN A 285 -27.09 -15.16 7.83
N LEU A 286 -27.78 -15.84 8.76
CA LEU A 286 -27.16 -16.80 9.69
C LEU A 286 -26.52 -17.99 8.95
N GLN A 287 -27.11 -18.45 7.83
CA GLN A 287 -26.52 -19.52 7.03
C GLN A 287 -25.26 -19.08 6.28
N LEU A 288 -25.12 -17.79 5.95
CA LEU A 288 -23.93 -17.26 5.27
C LEU A 288 -22.76 -17.05 6.22
N GLU A 289 -23.02 -16.80 7.51
CA GLU A 289 -22.01 -16.61 8.56
C GLU A 289 -20.89 -17.67 8.56
N PRO A 290 -21.17 -19.00 8.65
CA PRO A 290 -20.10 -20.01 8.69
C PRO A 290 -19.26 -20.05 7.40
N ARG A 291 -19.86 -19.76 6.25
CA ARG A 291 -19.14 -19.72 4.97
C ARG A 291 -18.20 -18.50 4.92
N LEU A 292 -18.70 -17.33 5.36
CA LEU A 292 -17.89 -16.12 5.41
C LEU A 292 -16.74 -16.24 6.42
N GLU A 293 -16.98 -16.89 7.56
CA GLU A 293 -15.94 -17.17 8.54
C GLU A 293 -14.88 -18.13 8.00
N ALA A 294 -15.28 -19.19 7.29
CA ALA A 294 -14.35 -20.13 6.67
C ALA A 294 -13.46 -19.46 5.61
N GLU A 295 -14.05 -18.70 4.69
CA GLU A 295 -13.31 -17.94 3.65
C GLU A 295 -12.38 -16.90 4.28
N ARG A 296 -12.83 -16.24 5.36
CA ARG A 296 -11.99 -15.30 6.13
C ARG A 296 -10.79 -16.03 6.75
N HIS A 297 -10.99 -17.22 7.33
CA HIS A 297 -9.91 -17.99 7.92
C HIS A 297 -8.89 -18.42 6.85
N GLU A 298 -9.35 -18.94 5.71
CA GLU A 298 -8.49 -19.34 4.60
C GLU A 298 -7.68 -18.15 4.04
N LEU A 299 -8.30 -16.97 3.95
CA LEU A 299 -7.61 -15.75 3.53
C LEU A 299 -6.48 -15.38 4.49
N LEU A 300 -6.73 -15.45 5.80
CA LEU A 300 -5.72 -15.18 6.82
C LEU A 300 -4.56 -16.18 6.74
N ASP A 301 -4.86 -17.47 6.59
CA ASP A 301 -3.84 -18.51 6.45
C ASP A 301 -2.96 -18.30 5.20
N LYS A 302 -3.58 -17.98 4.06
CA LYS A 302 -2.85 -17.66 2.81
C LYS A 302 -1.99 -16.40 2.97
N TYR A 303 -2.49 -15.39 3.67
CA TYR A 303 -1.74 -14.17 3.94
C TYR A 303 -0.51 -14.43 4.83
N ASP A 304 -0.66 -15.27 5.85
CA ASP A 304 0.44 -15.67 6.73
C ASP A 304 1.50 -16.46 5.97
N GLN A 305 1.10 -17.40 5.12
CA GLN A 305 2.01 -18.14 4.24
C GLN A 305 2.78 -17.22 3.29
N LEU A 306 2.09 -16.27 2.64
CA LEU A 306 2.71 -15.28 1.76
C LEU A 306 3.73 -14.43 2.51
N THR A 307 3.37 -13.98 3.71
CA THR A 307 4.24 -13.16 4.56
C THR A 307 5.51 -13.91 4.94
N GLN A 308 5.38 -15.18 5.36
CA GLN A 308 6.53 -16.03 5.68
C GLN A 308 7.43 -16.25 4.46
N LEU A 309 6.83 -16.53 3.30
CA LEU A 309 7.58 -16.77 2.06
C LEU A 309 8.33 -15.50 1.60
N LYS A 310 7.69 -14.33 1.72
CA LYS A 310 8.32 -13.03 1.43
C LYS A 310 9.54 -12.78 2.31
N VAL A 311 9.41 -12.98 3.62
CA VAL A 311 10.55 -12.82 4.55
C VAL A 311 11.68 -13.80 4.22
N ALA A 312 11.34 -15.06 3.90
CA ALA A 312 12.34 -16.05 3.52
C ALA A 312 13.04 -15.69 2.20
N PHE A 313 12.30 -15.16 1.23
CA PHE A 313 12.84 -14.68 -0.05
C PHE A 313 13.78 -13.49 0.16
N GLU A 314 13.35 -12.47 0.91
CA GLU A 314 14.16 -11.28 1.21
C GLU A 314 15.47 -11.67 1.92
N LYS A 315 15.41 -12.61 2.86
CA LYS A 315 16.61 -13.15 3.52
C LYS A 315 17.56 -13.84 2.55
N LYS A 316 17.05 -14.65 1.63
CA LYS A 316 17.87 -15.31 0.60
C LYS A 316 18.47 -14.31 -0.38
N MET A 317 17.69 -13.32 -0.81
CA MET A 317 18.14 -12.25 -1.69
C MET A 317 19.24 -11.41 -1.04
N GLN A 318 19.06 -11.01 0.22
CA GLN A 318 20.08 -10.29 1.00
C GLN A 318 21.37 -11.10 1.11
N ARG A 319 21.26 -12.40 1.43
CA ARG A 319 22.43 -13.28 1.52
C ARG A 319 23.15 -13.43 0.19
N GLN A 320 22.40 -13.57 -0.91
CA GLN A 320 22.96 -13.62 -2.25
C GLN A 320 23.71 -12.32 -2.57
N HIS A 321 23.14 -11.16 -2.23
CA HIS A 321 23.76 -9.86 -2.46
C HIS A 321 25.09 -9.74 -1.69
N GLU A 322 25.11 -10.06 -0.40
CA GLU A 322 26.33 -10.06 0.42
C GLU A 322 27.43 -10.97 -0.15
N LEU A 323 27.04 -12.18 -0.60
CA LEU A 323 27.97 -13.11 -1.23
C LEU A 323 28.47 -12.57 -2.56
N ASN A 324 27.60 -11.95 -3.37
CA ASN A 324 28.00 -11.38 -4.64
C ASN A 324 28.96 -10.19 -4.46
N GLU A 325 28.72 -9.32 -3.47
CA GLU A 325 29.63 -8.20 -3.18
C GLU A 325 30.98 -8.69 -2.64
N SER A 326 30.96 -9.57 -1.63
CA SER A 326 32.18 -10.09 -1.02
C SER A 326 32.98 -11.01 -1.95
N CYS A 327 32.33 -11.75 -2.83
CA CYS A 327 32.96 -12.61 -3.83
C CYS A 327 33.08 -11.96 -5.22
N SER A 328 32.79 -10.67 -5.35
CA SER A 328 32.99 -9.97 -6.62
C SER A 328 34.46 -10.03 -7.02
N LEU A 329 34.73 -10.08 -8.33
CA LEU A 329 36.10 -10.15 -8.85
C LEU A 329 36.93 -8.94 -8.37
N SER A 330 36.32 -7.76 -8.31
CA SER A 330 36.92 -6.55 -7.75
C SER A 330 37.26 -6.69 -6.26
N ALA A 331 36.33 -7.21 -5.44
CA ALA A 331 36.60 -7.44 -4.02
C ALA A 331 37.69 -8.50 -3.79
N LEU A 332 37.70 -9.58 -4.59
CA LEU A 332 38.77 -10.58 -4.55
C LEU A 332 40.12 -9.98 -4.94
N GLN A 333 40.17 -9.18 -6.02
CA GLN A 333 41.38 -8.52 -6.48
C GLN A 333 41.93 -7.58 -5.40
N ALA A 334 41.08 -6.74 -4.81
CA ALA A 334 41.47 -5.84 -3.72
C ALA A 334 42.04 -6.62 -2.52
N ARG A 335 41.39 -7.72 -2.11
CA ARG A 335 41.91 -8.58 -1.03
C ARG A 335 43.23 -9.25 -1.38
N LEU A 336 43.40 -9.72 -2.62
CA LEU A 336 44.66 -10.29 -3.09
C LEU A 336 45.79 -9.26 -3.06
N LYS A 337 45.50 -8.02 -3.48
CA LYS A 337 46.46 -6.91 -3.47
C LYS A 337 46.92 -6.56 -2.06
N VAL A 338 45.99 -6.44 -1.10
CA VAL A 338 46.32 -6.22 0.31
C VAL A 338 47.12 -7.38 0.88
N ALA A 339 46.71 -8.63 0.61
CA ALA A 339 47.43 -9.81 1.10
C ALA A 339 48.82 -10.01 0.47
N ALA A 340 49.05 -9.48 -0.74
CA ALA A 340 50.37 -9.45 -1.37
C ALA A 340 51.28 -8.43 -0.68
N HIS A 341 50.77 -7.21 -0.44
CA HIS A 341 51.50 -6.16 0.29
C HIS A 341 51.87 -6.62 1.70
N GLN A 342 50.91 -7.20 2.43
CA GLN A 342 51.15 -7.73 3.77
C GLN A 342 52.26 -8.80 3.79
N ALA A 343 52.30 -9.68 2.79
CA ALA A 343 53.37 -10.68 2.69
C ALA A 343 54.74 -10.07 2.33
N GLU A 344 54.75 -8.94 1.62
CA GLU A 344 55.96 -8.17 1.33
C GLU A 344 56.48 -7.51 2.60
N GLU A 345 55.63 -6.79 3.34
CA GLU A 345 55.99 -6.19 4.64
C GLU A 345 56.47 -7.24 5.64
N GLU A 346 55.79 -8.39 5.76
CA GLU A 346 56.25 -9.50 6.61
C GLU A 346 57.63 -10.02 6.20
N SER A 347 57.94 -10.04 4.90
CA SER A 347 59.28 -10.44 4.42
C SER A 347 60.34 -9.38 4.73
N GLU A 348 59.98 -8.10 4.74
CA GLU A 348 60.88 -7.01 5.15
C GLU A 348 61.18 -7.10 6.64
N VAL A 349 60.18 -7.35 7.49
CA VAL A 349 60.37 -7.56 8.93
C VAL A 349 61.33 -8.74 9.18
N ILE A 350 61.15 -9.87 8.49
CA ILE A 350 62.06 -11.02 8.61
C ILE A 350 63.50 -10.65 8.19
N ALA A 351 63.67 -9.82 7.16
CA ALA A 351 64.98 -9.35 6.74
C ALA A 351 65.62 -8.41 7.77
N GLU A 352 64.84 -7.51 8.37
CA GLU A 352 65.29 -6.62 9.45
C GLU A 352 65.72 -7.42 10.68
N GLU A 353 64.92 -8.39 11.12
CA GLU A 353 65.25 -9.26 12.26
C GLU A 353 66.56 -10.02 12.06
N PHE A 354 66.81 -10.52 10.84
CA PHE A 354 68.08 -11.16 10.51
C PHE A 354 69.27 -10.19 10.55
N LEU A 355 69.12 -8.97 10.01
CA LEU A 355 70.16 -7.94 10.05
C LEU A 355 70.48 -7.47 11.48
N GLU A 356 69.49 -7.51 12.37
CA GLU A 356 69.66 -7.24 13.80
C GLU A 356 70.27 -8.41 14.58
N GLY A 357 70.50 -9.56 13.92
CA GLY A 357 71.06 -10.76 14.53
C GLY A 357 70.08 -11.54 15.42
N LYS A 358 68.77 -11.31 15.25
CA LYS A 358 67.70 -11.99 16.01
C LYS A 358 67.29 -13.33 15.43
N ALA A 359 67.70 -13.64 14.20
CA ALA A 359 67.42 -14.90 13.51
C ALA A 359 68.70 -15.55 12.99
N GLU A 360 68.77 -16.87 13.05
CA GLU A 360 69.86 -17.64 12.44
C GLU A 360 69.67 -17.74 10.92
N ILE A 361 70.75 -18.02 10.18
CA ILE A 361 70.75 -17.97 8.71
C ILE A 361 69.79 -18.98 8.09
N ASP A 362 69.68 -20.19 8.66
CA ASP A 362 68.82 -21.24 8.13
C ASP A 362 67.33 -20.90 8.34
N ASP A 363 66.99 -20.36 9.51
CA ASP A 363 65.63 -19.91 9.85
C ASP A 363 65.20 -18.70 9.01
N PHE A 364 66.13 -17.75 8.81
CA PHE A 364 65.92 -16.61 7.92
C PHE A 364 65.66 -17.07 6.48
N LEU A 365 66.53 -17.91 5.92
CA LEU A 365 66.40 -18.37 4.53
C LEU A 365 65.07 -19.10 4.32
N SER A 366 64.68 -19.98 5.25
CA SER A 366 63.41 -20.70 5.17
C SER A 366 62.22 -19.73 5.17
N SER A 367 62.11 -18.88 6.19
CA SER A 367 60.96 -17.99 6.41
C SER A 367 60.87 -16.88 5.34
N PHE A 368 62.02 -16.30 4.96
CA PHE A 368 62.08 -15.26 3.96
C PHE A 368 61.73 -15.79 2.56
N MET A 369 62.26 -16.95 2.18
CA MET A 369 61.90 -17.58 0.90
C MET A 369 60.41 -17.97 0.86
N GLU A 370 59.85 -18.46 1.97
CA GLU A 370 58.43 -18.75 2.06
C GLU A 370 57.58 -17.49 1.82
N LYS A 371 57.86 -16.39 2.55
CA LYS A 371 57.09 -15.14 2.44
C LYS A 371 57.26 -14.45 1.09
N ARG A 372 58.48 -14.41 0.54
CA ARG A 372 58.71 -13.83 -0.80
C ARG A 372 58.03 -14.65 -1.89
N THR A 373 58.10 -15.98 -1.81
CA THR A 373 57.38 -16.87 -2.76
C THR A 373 55.87 -16.64 -2.68
N LEU A 374 55.32 -16.52 -1.47
CA LEU A 374 53.90 -16.24 -1.24
C LEU A 374 53.50 -14.86 -1.79
N CYS A 375 54.29 -13.82 -1.54
CA CYS A 375 54.10 -12.48 -2.08
C CYS A 375 54.05 -12.50 -3.62
N HIS A 376 55.06 -13.08 -4.27
CA HIS A 376 55.12 -13.18 -5.73
C HIS A 376 53.95 -13.99 -6.32
N CYS A 377 53.59 -15.11 -5.69
CA CYS A 377 52.43 -15.90 -6.10
C CYS A 377 51.12 -15.12 -5.98
N ARG A 378 50.93 -14.34 -4.92
CA ARG A 378 49.73 -13.49 -4.75
C ARG A 378 49.70 -12.35 -5.78
N ARG A 379 50.82 -11.67 -6.02
CA ARG A 379 50.95 -10.61 -7.03
C ARG A 379 50.66 -11.15 -8.45
N ALA A 380 51.25 -12.28 -8.83
CA ALA A 380 50.99 -12.91 -10.12
C ALA A 380 49.52 -13.34 -10.30
N LYS A 381 48.88 -13.85 -9.23
CA LYS A 381 47.45 -14.20 -9.25
C LYS A 381 46.55 -12.96 -9.36
N GLU A 382 46.91 -11.86 -8.70
CA GLU A 382 46.21 -10.57 -8.77
C GLU A 382 46.30 -9.96 -10.18
N GLU A 383 47.49 -9.91 -10.78
CA GLU A 383 47.70 -9.44 -12.15
C GLU A 383 46.95 -10.31 -13.17
N LYS A 384 46.96 -11.64 -12.99
CA LYS A 384 46.19 -12.55 -13.85
C LYS A 384 44.68 -12.29 -13.74
N LEU A 385 44.18 -12.06 -12.53
CA LEU A 385 42.77 -11.71 -12.29
C LEU A 385 42.43 -10.35 -12.92
N GLN A 386 43.30 -9.36 -12.79
CA GLN A 386 43.15 -8.04 -13.40
C GLN A 386 43.04 -8.15 -14.94
N ASN A 387 43.91 -8.94 -15.57
CA ASN A 387 43.88 -9.17 -17.01
C ASN A 387 42.57 -9.86 -17.45
N LEU A 388 42.08 -10.85 -16.70
CA LEU A 388 40.80 -11.51 -16.99
C LEU A 388 39.63 -10.53 -16.87
N MET A 389 39.64 -9.63 -15.89
CA MET A 389 38.61 -8.60 -15.73
C MET A 389 38.61 -7.60 -16.89
N LEU A 390 39.78 -7.20 -17.38
CA LEU A 390 39.92 -6.32 -18.55
C LEU A 390 39.44 -7.00 -19.84
N GLN A 391 39.75 -8.29 -20.03
CA GLN A 391 39.29 -9.06 -21.18
C GLN A 391 37.77 -9.30 -21.15
N HIS A 392 37.20 -9.67 -20.00
CA HIS A 392 35.76 -9.90 -19.88
C HIS A 392 34.94 -8.60 -19.94
N GLY A 393 35.52 -7.45 -19.55
CA GLY A 393 34.90 -6.14 -19.73
C GLY A 393 34.65 -5.75 -21.19
N GLN A 394 35.39 -6.32 -22.15
CA GLN A 394 35.20 -6.06 -23.59
C GLN A 394 34.03 -6.86 -24.20
N PHE A 395 33.59 -7.95 -23.57
CA PHE A 395 32.49 -8.80 -24.07
C PHE A 395 31.09 -8.37 -23.60
N HIS A 396 30.98 -7.34 -22.74
CA HIS A 396 29.70 -6.75 -22.34
C HIS A 396 29.37 -5.44 -23.09
N THR A 397 30.25 -4.98 -23.99
CA THR A 397 30.09 -3.74 -24.77
C THR A 397 29.80 -3.96 -26.26
N LEU A 398 29.39 -5.17 -26.64
CA LEU A 398 28.89 -5.53 -27.97
C LEU A 398 27.54 -6.22 -27.80
#